data_AF-A0A1U7Z9G3-F1
#
_entry.id   AF-A0A1U7Z9G3-F1
#
_cell.length_a   1.000
_cell.length_b   1.000
_cell.length_c   1.000
_cell.angle_alpha   90.00
_cell.angle_beta   90.00
_cell.angle_gamma   90.00
#
_symmetry.space_group_name_H-M   'P 1'
#
loop_
_entity.id
_entity.type
_entity.pdbx_description
1 polymer ?
#
loop_
_entity_poly.entity_id
_entity_poly.type
_entity_poly.pdbx_seq_one_letter_code
_entity_poly.pdbx_strand_id
1 'polypeptide(L)'
;MRLLQLCLAISLTSGFAAIFIYITGVSTLYDKYSLTDEDLSALLSLQSNFKKCVSANGLGLHAVSGRDYCQVAIQFPSDTVPKWRDPKTGELEGLSFDFNLCEAISIWERVRNSTTILTREFIDALPNGWEEYAWRRINKGILLNHCENKTLCMEKLALVLPETPPFIPRQFDRCAVIGNSGDLLKTRFGHEIDHYDAVVRENGAPIQNYTEYVGRKSTFRLLNRGSAKALDKVAELDETEKEVLIIKTTIHDTMSKMIREVPIHNPVYLMLGASFGSAAKGTGLKALELALSVCDSVDMYGFTVDPGYKEWTRYFSESRQGHTPLHGRAYYQMMECLGLIKIHSPMRADPNRMVKWVPSRDSLTAARIASEKLLSSRPLTGTLHMMMRNLGQPLGGSMLQFYLHLIGNCGIHIGCCFLHLMVPARNLLLPRSKPT
;
A
#
# COMPACT_ATOMS: atom_id res chain seq x y z
N MET A 1 18.90 64.27 -8.79
CA MET A 1 19.97 63.24 -8.69
C MET A 1 19.91 62.43 -7.40
N ARG A 2 19.81 63.03 -6.20
CA ARG A 2 19.79 62.31 -4.92
C ARG A 2 18.64 61.29 -4.76
N LEU A 3 17.44 61.60 -5.24
CA LEU A 3 16.29 60.68 -5.17
C LEU A 3 16.51 59.41 -6.02
N LEU A 4 17.12 59.57 -7.20
CA LEU A 4 17.42 58.46 -8.11
C LEU A 4 18.49 57.52 -7.52
N GLN A 5 19.50 58.10 -6.85
CA GLN A 5 20.52 57.35 -6.12
C GLN A 5 19.93 56.59 -4.93
N LEU A 6 18.96 57.19 -4.23
CA LEU A 6 18.25 56.53 -3.13
C LEU A 6 17.40 55.35 -3.63
N CYS A 7 16.63 55.55 -4.71
CA CYS A 7 15.83 54.48 -5.32
C CYS A 7 16.70 53.33 -5.86
N LEU A 8 17.85 53.65 -6.47
CA LEU A 8 18.80 52.64 -6.94
C LEU A 8 19.42 51.86 -5.76
N ALA A 9 19.78 52.54 -4.67
CA ALA A 9 20.29 51.88 -3.46
C ALA A 9 19.25 50.95 -2.82
N ILE A 10 17.97 51.37 -2.77
CA ILE A 10 16.87 50.54 -2.25
C ILE A 10 16.63 49.32 -3.15
N SER A 11 16.68 49.51 -4.48
CA SER A 11 16.53 48.40 -5.44
C SER A 11 17.68 47.39 -5.36
N LEU A 12 18.92 47.88 -5.21
CA LEU A 12 20.08 47.00 -5.06
C LEU A 12 20.04 46.24 -3.74
N THR A 13 19.71 46.90 -2.62
CA THR A 13 19.64 46.26 -1.31
C THR A 13 18.51 45.23 -1.22
N SER A 14 17.34 45.50 -1.84
CA SER A 14 16.26 44.51 -1.92
C SER A 14 16.62 43.33 -2.84
N GLY A 15 17.31 43.59 -3.96
CA GLY A 15 17.85 42.55 -4.85
C GLY A 15 18.87 41.65 -4.15
N PHE A 16 19.83 42.22 -3.42
CA PHE A 16 20.81 41.46 -2.65
C PHE A 16 20.17 40.67 -1.50
N ALA A 17 19.17 41.23 -0.82
CA ALA A 17 18.43 40.52 0.22
C ALA A 17 17.65 39.33 -0.36
N ALA A 18 16.99 39.48 -1.52
CA ALA A 18 16.29 38.39 -2.20
C ALA A 18 17.25 37.28 -2.66
N ILE A 19 18.41 37.65 -3.22
CA ILE A 19 19.46 36.69 -3.61
C ILE A 19 20.02 35.97 -2.38
N PHE A 20 20.26 36.68 -1.28
CA PHE A 20 20.76 36.09 -0.05
C PHE A 20 19.74 35.12 0.57
N ILE A 21 18.46 35.47 0.59
CA ILE A 21 17.37 34.58 1.03
C ILE A 21 17.27 33.36 0.11
N TYR A 22 17.43 33.54 -1.20
CA TYR A 22 17.45 32.43 -2.15
C TYR A 22 18.65 31.50 -1.92
N ILE A 23 19.85 32.03 -1.78
CA ILE A 23 21.07 31.24 -1.56
C ILE A 23 21.00 30.51 -0.21
N THR A 24 20.63 31.20 0.88
CA THR A 24 20.48 30.57 2.20
C THR A 24 19.34 29.57 2.23
N GLY A 25 18.22 29.85 1.57
CA GLY A 25 17.11 28.91 1.38
C GLY A 25 17.51 27.67 0.58
N VAL A 26 18.29 27.83 -0.49
CA VAL A 26 18.78 26.71 -1.30
C VAL A 26 19.83 25.89 -0.57
N SER A 27 20.77 26.52 0.15
CA SER A 27 21.78 25.82 0.96
C SER A 27 21.15 25.03 2.11
N THR A 28 20.16 25.61 2.81
CA THR A 28 19.42 24.91 3.88
C THR A 28 18.57 23.76 3.36
N LEU A 29 18.03 23.87 2.14
CA LEU A 29 17.39 22.75 1.47
C LEU A 29 18.42 21.67 1.09
N TYR A 30 19.58 22.05 0.56
CA TYR A 30 20.64 21.11 0.17
C TYR A 30 21.18 20.33 1.37
N ASP A 31 21.43 20.98 2.51
CA ASP A 31 21.85 20.34 3.76
C ASP A 31 20.77 19.40 4.34
N LYS A 32 19.49 19.65 4.04
CA LYS A 32 18.39 18.77 4.47
C LYS A 32 18.33 17.46 3.66
N TYR A 33 18.89 17.44 2.46
CA TYR A 33 18.86 16.29 1.54
C TYR A 33 20.21 15.57 1.39
N SER A 34 21.28 16.07 2.04
CA SER A 34 22.53 15.35 2.13
C SER A 34 22.44 14.22 3.18
N LEU A 35 23.10 13.10 2.90
CA LEU A 35 23.17 11.98 3.83
C LEU A 35 24.27 12.24 4.86
N THR A 36 23.93 12.11 6.14
CA THR A 36 24.89 12.18 7.25
C THR A 36 25.46 10.79 7.58
N ASP A 37 26.52 10.75 8.40
CA ASP A 37 27.06 9.49 8.91
C ASP A 37 26.05 8.75 9.79
N GLU A 38 25.17 9.46 10.51
CA GLU A 38 24.08 8.85 11.26
C GLU A 38 23.03 8.22 10.33
N ASP A 39 22.68 8.89 9.23
CA ASP A 39 21.75 8.33 8.23
C ASP A 39 22.31 7.02 7.66
N LEU A 40 23.59 7.02 7.30
CA LEU A 40 24.28 5.84 6.78
C LEU A 40 24.33 4.71 7.81
N SER A 41 24.65 5.03 9.07
CA SER A 41 24.64 4.08 10.18
C SER A 41 23.25 3.45 10.39
N ALA A 42 22.19 4.25 10.28
CA ALA A 42 20.82 3.77 10.38
C ALA A 42 20.46 2.76 9.27
N LEU A 43 20.86 3.03 8.02
CA LEU A 43 20.64 2.12 6.89
C LEU A 43 21.44 0.81 7.04
N LEU A 44 22.70 0.90 7.46
CA LEU A 44 23.54 -0.28 7.72
C LEU A 44 23.00 -1.12 8.88
N SER A 45 22.53 -0.47 9.94
CA SER A 45 21.89 -1.13 11.09
C SER A 45 20.61 -1.86 10.66
N LEU A 46 19.76 -1.22 9.85
CA LEU A 46 18.56 -1.85 9.28
C LEU A 46 18.92 -3.10 8.49
N GLN A 47 19.88 -3.00 7.56
CA GLN A 47 20.29 -4.12 6.73
C GLN A 47 20.91 -5.26 7.56
N SER A 48 21.72 -4.93 8.57
CA SER A 48 22.34 -5.91 9.47
C SER A 48 21.29 -6.66 10.29
N ASN A 49 20.34 -5.94 10.92
CA ASN A 49 19.26 -6.54 11.69
C ASN A 49 18.34 -7.38 10.81
N PHE A 50 18.01 -6.89 9.61
CA PHE A 50 17.23 -7.64 8.63
C PHE A 50 17.88 -9.00 8.31
N LYS A 51 19.17 -9.03 8.00
CA LYS A 51 19.89 -10.28 7.72
C LYS A 51 19.90 -11.25 8.90
N LYS A 52 20.14 -10.73 10.12
CA LYS A 52 20.07 -11.53 11.35
C LYS A 52 18.67 -12.08 11.58
N CYS A 53 17.62 -11.29 11.33
CA CYS A 53 16.25 -11.73 11.46
C CYS A 53 15.90 -12.83 10.46
N VAL A 54 16.26 -12.67 9.17
CA VAL A 54 15.98 -13.69 8.16
C VAL A 54 16.69 -15.00 8.50
N SER A 55 17.96 -14.95 8.90
CA SER A 55 18.72 -16.13 9.33
C SER A 55 18.09 -16.83 10.54
N ALA A 56 17.63 -16.06 11.53
CA ALA A 56 17.08 -16.61 12.78
C ALA A 56 15.65 -17.14 12.66
N ASN A 57 14.82 -16.56 11.77
CA ASN A 57 13.39 -16.85 11.71
C ASN A 57 12.94 -17.46 10.37
N GLY A 58 13.76 -17.38 9.32
CA GLY A 58 13.40 -17.68 7.93
C GLY A 58 13.25 -19.16 7.57
N LEU A 59 13.50 -20.09 8.49
CA LEU A 59 13.43 -21.54 8.26
C LEU A 59 14.31 -21.98 7.06
N GLY A 60 15.60 -21.64 7.13
CA GLY A 60 16.60 -21.95 6.09
C GLY A 60 16.82 -20.85 5.06
N LEU A 61 16.04 -19.76 5.08
CA LEU A 61 16.32 -18.60 4.25
C LEU A 61 17.55 -17.83 4.75
N HIS A 62 18.33 -17.29 3.81
CA HIS A 62 19.46 -16.42 4.10
C HIS A 62 19.32 -15.10 3.34
N ALA A 63 19.61 -13.98 3.98
CA ALA A 63 19.63 -12.68 3.31
C ALA A 63 21.08 -12.21 3.11
N VAL A 64 21.39 -11.77 1.90
CA VAL A 64 22.70 -11.23 1.53
C VAL A 64 22.57 -9.76 1.12
N SER A 65 23.61 -8.98 1.39
CA SER A 65 23.68 -7.57 0.98
C SER A 65 23.84 -7.47 -0.54
N GLY A 66 23.13 -6.52 -1.14
CA GLY A 66 23.24 -6.19 -2.56
C GLY A 66 24.32 -5.15 -2.84
N ARG A 67 24.09 -4.32 -3.86
CA ARG A 67 25.08 -3.36 -4.37
C ARG A 67 25.16 -2.07 -3.55
N ASP A 68 24.12 -1.76 -2.80
CA ASP A 68 24.01 -0.53 -2.00
C ASP A 68 23.44 -0.81 -0.61
N TYR A 69 23.22 0.25 0.17
CA TYR A 69 22.70 0.18 1.55
C TYR A 69 21.25 -0.33 1.63
N CYS A 70 20.52 -0.31 0.52
CA CYS A 70 19.10 -0.63 0.48
C CYS A 70 18.82 -2.02 -0.11
N GLN A 71 19.66 -2.48 -1.03
CA GLN A 71 19.47 -3.73 -1.73
C GLN A 71 19.86 -4.92 -0.87
N VAL A 72 18.98 -5.92 -0.84
CA VAL A 72 19.23 -7.24 -0.25
C VAL A 72 18.63 -8.31 -1.16
N ALA A 73 19.20 -9.51 -1.13
CA ALA A 73 18.59 -10.67 -1.76
C ALA A 73 18.29 -11.74 -0.70
N ILE A 74 17.07 -12.27 -0.68
CA ILE A 74 16.74 -13.45 0.11
C ILE A 74 16.94 -14.69 -0.77
N GLN A 75 17.80 -15.58 -0.30
CA GLN A 75 18.19 -16.83 -0.95
C GLN A 75 17.59 -18.02 -0.22
N PHE A 76 17.11 -18.98 -1.01
CA PHE A 76 16.63 -20.27 -0.55
C PHE A 76 17.78 -21.27 -0.41
N PRO A 77 17.65 -22.30 0.44
CA PRO A 77 18.57 -23.44 0.47
C PRO A 77 18.78 -24.03 -0.92
N SER A 78 20.02 -24.45 -1.23
CA SER A 78 20.40 -24.98 -2.54
C SER A 78 19.71 -26.29 -2.92
N ASP A 79 19.21 -27.03 -1.94
CA ASP A 79 18.41 -28.25 -2.09
C ASP A 79 16.90 -27.97 -2.26
N THR A 80 16.48 -26.69 -2.27
CA THR A 80 15.10 -26.31 -2.55
C THR A 80 14.75 -26.66 -3.99
N VAL A 81 13.71 -27.46 -4.18
CA VAL A 81 13.20 -27.82 -5.51
C VAL A 81 12.03 -26.89 -5.89
N PRO A 82 12.20 -25.98 -6.88
CA PRO A 82 11.10 -25.16 -7.37
C PRO A 82 10.03 -26.05 -8.02
N LYS A 83 8.77 -25.80 -7.67
CA LYS A 83 7.63 -26.57 -8.19
C LYS A 83 6.80 -25.84 -9.22
N TRP A 84 6.89 -24.51 -9.19
CA TRP A 84 6.18 -23.67 -10.14
C TRP A 84 7.05 -23.41 -11.36
N ARG A 85 6.42 -23.47 -12.52
CA ARG A 85 7.01 -23.16 -13.82
C ARG A 85 6.24 -22.00 -14.43
N ASP A 86 6.94 -21.00 -14.92
CA ASP A 86 6.33 -19.87 -15.60
C ASP A 86 5.59 -20.35 -16.86
N PRO A 87 4.28 -20.10 -17.00
CA PRO A 87 3.52 -20.59 -18.14
C PRO A 87 3.95 -19.99 -19.49
N LYS A 88 4.62 -18.83 -19.50
CA LYS A 88 5.08 -18.15 -20.70
C LYS A 88 6.49 -18.54 -21.09
N THR A 89 7.42 -18.57 -20.13
CA THR A 89 8.84 -18.88 -20.42
C THR A 89 9.18 -20.35 -20.26
N GLY A 90 8.36 -21.10 -19.52
CA GLY A 90 8.68 -22.48 -19.16
C GLY A 90 9.81 -22.60 -18.14
N GLU A 91 10.33 -21.50 -17.60
CA GLU A 91 11.41 -21.52 -16.60
C GLU A 91 10.87 -21.86 -15.21
N LEU A 92 11.69 -22.52 -14.40
CA LEU A 92 11.37 -22.76 -13.01
C LEU A 92 11.46 -21.47 -12.19
N GLU A 93 10.66 -21.36 -11.14
CA GLU A 93 10.76 -20.25 -10.18
C GLU A 93 12.20 -20.16 -9.63
N GLY A 94 12.74 -18.94 -9.58
CA GLY A 94 14.07 -18.69 -9.02
C GLY A 94 14.16 -18.98 -7.53
N LEU A 95 15.40 -19.18 -7.05
CA LEU A 95 15.71 -19.42 -5.63
C LEU A 95 16.30 -18.19 -4.91
N SER A 96 16.31 -17.04 -5.57
CA SER A 96 16.81 -15.78 -5.02
C SER A 96 15.89 -14.64 -5.43
N PHE A 97 15.53 -13.79 -4.47
CA PHE A 97 14.62 -12.66 -4.70
C PHE A 97 15.21 -11.38 -4.13
N ASP A 98 15.35 -10.37 -4.99
CA ASP A 98 15.88 -9.06 -4.63
C ASP A 98 14.81 -8.15 -4.05
N PHE A 99 15.19 -7.41 -3.00
CA PHE A 99 14.36 -6.42 -2.32
C PHE A 99 15.14 -5.13 -2.11
N ASN A 100 14.41 -4.01 -2.14
CA ASN A 100 14.92 -2.71 -1.74
C ASN A 100 14.28 -2.34 -0.38
N LEU A 101 15.05 -2.44 0.70
CA LEU A 101 14.55 -2.20 2.06
C LEU A 101 14.14 -0.74 2.27
N CYS A 102 14.86 0.22 1.66
CA CYS A 102 14.57 1.64 1.76
C CYS A 102 13.22 1.99 1.11
N GLU A 103 12.96 1.45 -0.08
CA GLU A 103 11.66 1.57 -0.73
C GLU A 103 10.57 0.85 0.09
N ALA A 104 10.86 -0.36 0.59
CA ALA A 104 9.89 -1.13 1.37
C ALA A 104 9.43 -0.38 2.62
N ILE A 105 10.34 0.12 3.47
CA ILE A 105 9.95 0.85 4.69
C ILE A 105 9.21 2.16 4.37
N SER A 106 9.60 2.85 3.29
CA SER A 106 8.96 4.09 2.86
C SER A 106 7.54 3.86 2.35
N ILE A 107 7.35 2.83 1.53
CA ILE A 107 6.04 2.48 0.97
C ILE A 107 5.12 1.97 2.08
N TRP A 108 5.60 1.07 2.95
CA TRP A 108 4.77 0.52 4.00
C TRP A 108 4.38 1.57 5.03
N GLU A 109 5.28 2.48 5.43
CA GLU A 109 4.90 3.58 6.33
C GLU A 109 3.84 4.50 5.71
N ARG A 110 3.90 4.73 4.38
CA ARG A 110 2.84 5.45 3.68
C ARG A 110 1.51 4.71 3.73
N VAL A 111 1.51 3.40 3.48
CA VAL A 111 0.30 2.56 3.55
C VAL A 111 -0.33 2.67 4.94
N ARG A 112 0.48 2.54 6.00
CA ARG A 112 0.04 2.64 7.40
C ARG A 112 -0.56 3.99 7.80
N ASN A 113 -0.28 5.04 7.03
CA ASN A 113 -0.78 6.39 7.28
C ASN A 113 -1.78 6.85 6.19
N SER A 114 -2.33 5.91 5.42
CA SER A 114 -3.27 6.19 4.33
C SER A 114 -4.50 5.30 4.42
N THR A 115 -5.61 5.72 3.81
CA THR A 115 -6.76 4.85 3.58
C THR A 115 -6.55 4.02 2.31
N THR A 116 -7.02 2.77 2.34
CA THR A 116 -6.93 1.83 1.22
C THR A 116 -8.26 1.66 0.48
N ILE A 117 -9.32 2.32 0.95
CA ILE A 117 -10.64 2.34 0.32
C ILE A 117 -10.72 3.52 -0.65
N LEU A 118 -11.17 3.24 -1.88
CA LEU A 118 -11.42 4.26 -2.87
C LEU A 118 -12.69 5.02 -2.49
N THR A 119 -12.62 6.35 -2.49
CA THR A 119 -13.71 7.24 -2.13
C THR A 119 -14.00 8.23 -3.25
N ARG A 120 -15.19 8.84 -3.23
CA ARG A 120 -15.50 9.95 -4.12
C ARG A 120 -14.61 11.15 -3.84
N GLU A 121 -14.39 11.50 -2.57
CA GLU A 121 -13.48 12.59 -2.19
C GLU A 121 -12.10 12.44 -2.84
N PHE A 122 -11.55 11.21 -2.89
CA PHE A 122 -10.29 10.95 -3.57
C PHE A 122 -10.35 11.24 -5.07
N ILE A 123 -11.41 10.79 -5.75
CA ILE A 123 -11.57 11.01 -7.20
C ILE A 123 -11.78 12.50 -7.50
N ASP A 124 -12.59 13.20 -6.70
CA ASP A 124 -12.84 14.63 -6.84
C ASP A 124 -11.57 15.48 -6.61
N ALA A 125 -10.63 14.99 -5.81
CA ALA A 125 -9.34 15.65 -5.58
C ALA A 125 -8.33 15.46 -6.75
N LEU A 126 -8.56 14.52 -7.67
CA LEU A 126 -7.68 14.30 -8.82
C LEU A 126 -8.02 15.24 -9.99
N PRO A 127 -7.02 15.80 -10.69
CA PRO A 127 -7.25 16.52 -11.94
C PRO A 127 -7.91 15.60 -12.97
N ASN A 128 -9.09 15.98 -13.47
CA ASN A 128 -9.92 15.16 -14.37
C ASN A 128 -10.14 13.74 -13.82
N GLY A 129 -10.29 13.60 -12.50
CA GLY A 129 -10.37 12.30 -11.84
C GLY A 129 -11.51 11.41 -12.37
N TRP A 130 -12.63 11.99 -12.79
CA TRP A 130 -13.75 11.21 -13.31
C TRP A 130 -13.50 10.71 -14.73
N GLU A 131 -12.93 11.57 -15.57
CA GLU A 131 -12.69 11.33 -16.99
C GLU A 131 -11.46 10.44 -17.25
N GLU A 132 -10.44 10.58 -16.40
CA GLU A 132 -9.16 9.88 -16.56
C GLU A 132 -9.00 8.71 -15.59
N TYR A 133 -9.37 8.87 -14.32
CA TYR A 133 -9.23 7.79 -13.34
C TYR A 133 -10.48 6.91 -13.31
N ALA A 134 -11.66 7.46 -12.99
CA ALA A 134 -12.87 6.68 -12.79
C ALA A 134 -13.30 5.95 -14.07
N TRP A 135 -13.33 6.62 -15.21
CA TRP A 135 -13.60 6.00 -16.51
C TRP A 135 -12.64 4.84 -16.84
N ARG A 136 -11.33 5.10 -16.79
CA ARG A 136 -10.31 4.12 -17.23
C ARG A 136 -10.13 2.97 -16.24
N ARG A 137 -10.40 3.18 -14.96
CA ARG A 137 -10.11 2.19 -13.90
C ARG A 137 -11.35 1.53 -13.33
N ILE A 138 -12.48 2.21 -13.34
CA ILE A 138 -13.70 1.76 -12.67
C ILE A 138 -14.75 1.47 -13.74
N ASN A 139 -15.16 2.48 -14.52
CA ASN A 139 -16.42 2.45 -15.24
C ASN A 139 -16.27 2.44 -16.77
N LYS A 140 -15.75 1.35 -17.36
CA LYS A 140 -15.33 1.26 -18.79
C LYS A 140 -16.47 1.09 -19.83
N GLY A 141 -17.69 1.53 -19.55
CA GLY A 141 -18.86 1.26 -20.40
C GLY A 141 -19.04 2.26 -21.54
N ILE A 142 -19.13 1.81 -22.80
CA ILE A 142 -19.24 2.67 -24.02
C ILE A 142 -20.27 3.80 -23.88
N LEU A 143 -21.39 3.56 -23.17
CA LEU A 143 -22.48 4.51 -22.97
C LEU A 143 -22.13 5.74 -22.11
N LEU A 144 -21.00 5.76 -21.40
CA LEU A 144 -20.65 6.85 -20.49
C LEU A 144 -19.65 7.84 -21.08
N ASN A 145 -19.15 7.61 -22.31
CA ASN A 145 -18.28 8.51 -23.07
C ASN A 145 -17.27 9.27 -22.21
N HIS A 146 -16.27 8.60 -21.61
CA HIS A 146 -15.28 9.25 -20.75
C HIS A 146 -15.86 9.95 -19.50
N CYS A 147 -17.01 9.50 -19.00
CA CYS A 147 -17.76 10.16 -17.93
C CYS A 147 -18.06 11.65 -18.23
N GLU A 148 -18.27 12.02 -19.50
CA GLU A 148 -18.68 13.37 -19.93
C GLU A 148 -19.92 13.85 -19.16
N ASN A 149 -20.89 12.95 -18.93
CA ASN A 149 -21.92 13.15 -17.93
C ASN A 149 -21.48 12.59 -16.57
N LYS A 150 -20.86 13.45 -15.76
CA LYS A 150 -20.37 13.11 -14.42
C LYS A 150 -21.47 12.52 -13.52
N THR A 151 -22.69 13.06 -13.56
CA THR A 151 -23.81 12.60 -12.73
C THR A 151 -24.14 11.12 -12.98
N LEU A 152 -24.23 10.72 -14.24
CA LEU A 152 -24.51 9.33 -14.60
C LEU A 152 -23.37 8.38 -14.18
N CYS A 153 -22.13 8.85 -14.26
CA CYS A 153 -20.96 8.09 -13.81
C CYS A 153 -20.96 7.94 -12.27
N MET A 154 -21.35 8.97 -11.53
CA MET A 154 -21.51 8.95 -10.07
C MET A 154 -22.62 7.99 -9.62
N GLU A 155 -23.82 8.09 -10.21
CA GLU A 155 -24.97 7.23 -9.85
C GLU A 155 -24.66 5.74 -9.98
N LYS A 156 -23.86 5.37 -10.98
CA LYS A 156 -23.47 3.97 -11.20
C LYS A 156 -22.55 3.42 -10.09
N LEU A 157 -21.74 4.29 -9.50
CA LEU A 157 -20.76 3.93 -8.47
C LEU A 157 -21.27 4.13 -7.04
N ALA A 158 -22.37 4.87 -6.87
CA ALA A 158 -22.90 5.26 -5.56
C ALA A 158 -23.11 4.10 -4.56
N LEU A 159 -23.37 2.88 -5.05
CA LEU A 159 -23.55 1.70 -4.19
C LEU A 159 -22.25 1.14 -3.60
N VAL A 160 -21.10 1.43 -4.21
CA VAL A 160 -19.81 0.82 -3.85
C VAL A 160 -18.68 1.84 -3.62
N LEU A 161 -18.97 3.12 -3.84
CA LEU A 161 -18.04 4.24 -3.72
C LEU A 161 -18.54 5.19 -2.62
N PRO A 162 -17.99 5.09 -1.40
CA PRO A 162 -18.38 5.98 -0.31
C PRO A 162 -17.88 7.41 -0.56
N GLU A 163 -18.58 8.39 0.01
CA GLU A 163 -18.20 9.81 -0.08
C GLU A 163 -16.83 10.07 0.53
N THR A 164 -16.63 9.62 1.77
CA THR A 164 -15.41 9.76 2.55
C THR A 164 -14.90 8.39 3.03
N PRO A 165 -13.64 8.28 3.50
CA PRO A 165 -13.08 7.01 3.96
C PRO A 165 -13.91 6.42 5.10
N PRO A 166 -14.48 5.20 4.96
CA PRO A 166 -15.27 4.57 6.02
C PRO A 166 -14.41 4.06 7.18
N PHE A 167 -13.10 3.92 6.96
CA PHE A 167 -12.12 3.51 7.95
C PHE A 167 -10.94 4.48 7.92
N ILE A 168 -10.41 4.77 9.10
CA ILE A 168 -9.24 5.64 9.27
C ILE A 168 -7.99 4.80 9.58
N PRO A 169 -6.78 5.35 9.35
CA PRO A 169 -5.55 4.63 9.66
C PRO A 169 -5.49 4.23 11.14
N ARG A 170 -5.05 3.00 11.42
CA ARG A 170 -4.87 2.45 12.79
C ARG A 170 -6.13 2.55 13.67
N GLN A 171 -7.29 2.32 13.08
CA GLN A 171 -8.56 2.26 13.79
C GLN A 171 -8.67 1.05 14.74
N PHE A 172 -7.95 -0.04 14.46
CA PHE A 172 -7.96 -1.28 15.25
C PHE A 172 -6.58 -1.55 15.87
N ASP A 173 -6.52 -2.12 17.07
CA ASP A 173 -5.22 -2.39 17.72
C ASP A 173 -4.54 -3.64 17.11
N ARG A 174 -5.26 -4.76 17.07
CA ARG A 174 -4.74 -6.05 16.61
C ARG A 174 -5.63 -6.64 15.52
N CYS A 175 -5.03 -6.95 14.38
CA CYS A 175 -5.73 -7.60 13.27
C CYS A 175 -5.12 -8.94 12.87
N ALA A 176 -5.96 -9.88 12.48
CA ALA A 176 -5.54 -11.13 11.87
C ALA A 176 -5.94 -11.17 10.38
N VAL A 177 -4.98 -11.53 9.52
CA VAL A 177 -5.23 -11.78 8.09
C VAL A 177 -5.18 -13.28 7.84
N ILE A 178 -6.30 -13.83 7.39
CA ILE A 178 -6.49 -15.27 7.20
C ILE A 178 -6.46 -15.59 5.71
N GLY A 179 -5.33 -16.11 5.26
CA GLY A 179 -5.17 -16.70 3.95
C GLY A 179 -5.91 -18.03 3.81
N ASN A 180 -5.78 -18.64 2.63
CA ASN A 180 -6.59 -19.81 2.27
C ASN A 180 -5.83 -21.14 2.28
N SER A 181 -4.57 -21.19 2.70
CA SER A 181 -3.73 -22.40 2.67
C SER A 181 -4.35 -23.56 3.46
N GLY A 182 -4.24 -24.77 2.94
CA GLY A 182 -4.57 -26.01 3.64
C GLY A 182 -3.76 -26.24 4.92
N ASP A 183 -2.64 -25.53 5.09
CA ASP A 183 -1.84 -25.57 6.32
C ASP A 183 -2.63 -25.15 7.57
N LEU A 184 -3.71 -24.37 7.43
CA LEU A 184 -4.61 -24.03 8.53
C LEU A 184 -5.19 -25.26 9.21
N LEU A 185 -5.40 -26.37 8.49
CA LEU A 185 -5.97 -27.60 9.07
C LEU A 185 -5.00 -28.36 9.98
N LYS A 186 -3.72 -27.95 10.04
CA LYS A 186 -2.71 -28.62 10.86
C LYS A 186 -2.61 -28.04 12.27
N THR A 187 -3.20 -26.87 12.51
CA THR A 187 -3.14 -26.18 13.81
C THR A 187 -4.48 -25.50 14.12
N ARG A 188 -4.96 -25.67 15.35
CA ARG A 188 -6.26 -25.13 15.79
C ARG A 188 -6.16 -23.65 16.20
N PHE A 189 -5.91 -22.77 15.24
CA PHE A 189 -5.77 -21.32 15.48
C PHE A 189 -7.10 -20.61 15.78
N GLY A 190 -8.24 -21.28 15.65
CA GLY A 190 -9.54 -20.60 15.61
C GLY A 190 -9.87 -19.78 16.86
N HIS A 191 -9.56 -20.32 18.04
CA HIS A 191 -9.76 -19.59 19.29
C HIS A 191 -8.89 -18.32 19.36
N GLU A 192 -7.62 -18.41 18.97
CA GLU A 192 -6.71 -17.25 18.94
C GLU A 192 -7.18 -16.18 17.95
N ILE A 193 -7.56 -16.59 16.73
CA ILE A 193 -8.04 -15.67 15.68
C ILE A 193 -9.26 -14.87 16.16
N ASP A 194 -10.17 -15.49 16.91
CA ASP A 194 -11.38 -14.83 17.41
C ASP A 194 -11.11 -13.76 18.47
N HIS A 195 -9.89 -13.69 19.03
CA HIS A 195 -9.49 -12.66 20.00
C HIS A 195 -8.94 -11.37 19.38
N TYR A 196 -8.73 -11.30 18.07
CA TYR A 196 -8.29 -10.07 17.40
C TYR A 196 -9.45 -9.07 17.26
N ASP A 197 -9.14 -7.77 17.19
CA ASP A 197 -10.16 -6.71 17.08
C ASP A 197 -10.85 -6.74 15.73
N ALA A 198 -10.08 -6.99 14.66
CA ALA A 198 -10.60 -7.21 13.33
C ALA A 198 -9.95 -8.42 12.64
N VAL A 199 -10.75 -9.14 11.85
CA VAL A 199 -10.28 -10.30 11.07
C VAL A 199 -10.55 -10.04 9.59
N VAL A 200 -9.50 -10.13 8.78
CA VAL A 200 -9.54 -10.00 7.32
C VAL A 200 -9.46 -11.38 6.68
N ARG A 201 -10.48 -11.73 5.91
CA ARG A 201 -10.56 -12.98 5.14
C ARG A 201 -10.48 -12.71 3.65
N GLU A 202 -10.32 -13.78 2.86
CA GLU A 202 -10.10 -13.66 1.43
C GLU A 202 -11.02 -14.53 0.59
N ASN A 203 -11.62 -13.93 -0.44
CA ASN A 203 -12.37 -14.64 -1.47
C ASN A 203 -13.53 -15.48 -0.86
N GLY A 204 -14.00 -16.50 -1.58
CA GLY A 204 -15.05 -17.41 -1.10
C GLY A 204 -14.58 -18.47 -0.10
N ALA A 205 -13.73 -18.11 0.87
CA ALA A 205 -13.23 -19.04 1.88
C ALA A 205 -14.24 -19.21 3.03
N PRO A 206 -14.78 -20.43 3.25
CA PRO A 206 -15.85 -20.67 4.20
C PRO A 206 -15.35 -20.72 5.65
N ILE A 207 -16.22 -20.32 6.58
CA ILE A 207 -15.94 -20.39 8.04
C ILE A 207 -16.60 -21.64 8.64
N GLN A 208 -17.83 -21.95 8.21
CA GLN A 208 -18.58 -23.10 8.67
C GLN A 208 -17.77 -24.40 8.47
N ASN A 209 -17.85 -25.31 9.45
CA ASN A 209 -17.09 -26.56 9.53
C ASN A 209 -15.57 -26.41 9.77
N TYR A 210 -15.01 -25.20 9.72
CA TYR A 210 -13.57 -24.95 9.92
C TYR A 210 -13.28 -24.07 11.14
N THR A 211 -14.30 -23.70 11.93
CA THR A 211 -14.19 -22.71 13.02
C THR A 211 -13.09 -23.01 14.05
N GLU A 212 -12.80 -24.29 14.32
CA GLU A 212 -11.70 -24.69 15.22
C GLU A 212 -10.31 -24.29 14.69
N TYR A 213 -10.16 -24.20 13.37
CA TYR A 213 -8.90 -23.88 12.70
C TYR A 213 -8.81 -22.41 12.28
N VAL A 214 -9.92 -21.82 11.83
CA VAL A 214 -9.93 -20.49 11.20
C VAL A 214 -10.73 -19.43 11.96
N GLY A 215 -11.34 -19.79 13.10
CA GLY A 215 -12.16 -18.90 13.92
C GLY A 215 -13.53 -18.63 13.29
N ARG A 216 -14.38 -17.90 14.01
CA ARG A 216 -15.73 -17.45 13.58
C ARG A 216 -15.76 -15.98 13.19
N LYS A 217 -14.92 -15.14 13.80
CA LYS A 217 -14.94 -13.69 13.61
C LYS A 217 -14.57 -13.34 12.17
N SER A 218 -15.32 -12.42 11.57
CA SER A 218 -14.97 -11.79 10.30
C SER A 218 -15.39 -10.34 10.32
N THR A 219 -14.49 -9.46 9.90
CA THR A 219 -14.73 -8.01 9.84
C THR A 219 -14.65 -7.51 8.41
N PHE A 220 -13.65 -7.98 7.68
CA PHE A 220 -13.41 -7.62 6.29
C PHE A 220 -13.23 -8.87 5.45
N ARG A 221 -13.69 -8.83 4.20
CA ARG A 221 -13.34 -9.84 3.22
C ARG A 221 -12.91 -9.23 1.90
N LEU A 222 -11.69 -9.55 1.51
CA LEU A 222 -11.12 -9.05 0.26
C LEU A 222 -11.41 -10.01 -0.89
N LEU A 223 -12.01 -9.49 -1.96
CA LEU A 223 -12.48 -10.29 -3.10
C LEU A 223 -11.63 -10.03 -4.35
N ASN A 224 -11.13 -11.13 -4.92
CA ASN A 224 -10.64 -11.14 -6.30
C ASN A 224 -11.80 -11.07 -7.30
N ARG A 225 -11.48 -10.94 -8.59
CA ARG A 225 -12.47 -10.86 -9.67
C ARG A 225 -13.40 -12.07 -9.74
N GLY A 226 -12.91 -13.27 -9.48
CA GLY A 226 -13.73 -14.48 -9.54
C GLY A 226 -14.78 -14.49 -8.43
N SER A 227 -14.37 -14.20 -7.20
CA SER A 227 -15.28 -14.19 -6.04
C SER A 227 -16.25 -13.03 -6.09
N ALA A 228 -15.80 -11.85 -6.56
CA ALA A 228 -16.66 -10.69 -6.74
C ALA A 228 -17.75 -10.90 -7.82
N LYS A 229 -17.63 -11.89 -8.72
CA LYS A 229 -18.70 -12.28 -9.65
C LYS A 229 -19.77 -13.17 -9.01
N ALA A 230 -19.47 -13.76 -7.86
CA ALA A 230 -20.38 -14.62 -7.08
C ALA A 230 -20.62 -13.96 -5.71
N LEU A 231 -20.93 -12.66 -5.73
CA LEU A 231 -20.99 -11.83 -4.53
C LEU A 231 -22.10 -12.29 -3.58
N ASP A 232 -23.22 -12.75 -4.14
CA ASP A 232 -24.33 -13.41 -3.43
C ASP A 232 -23.83 -14.60 -2.60
N LYS A 233 -23.04 -15.48 -3.22
CA LYS A 233 -22.46 -16.66 -2.56
C LYS A 233 -21.40 -16.33 -1.53
N VAL A 234 -20.73 -15.21 -1.68
CA VAL A 234 -19.79 -14.72 -0.67
C VAL A 234 -20.55 -14.12 0.52
N ALA A 235 -21.60 -13.33 0.28
CA ALA A 235 -22.41 -12.75 1.34
C ALA A 235 -23.06 -13.83 2.23
N GLU A 236 -23.50 -14.94 1.63
CA GLU A 236 -24.02 -16.12 2.33
C GLU A 236 -23.00 -16.79 3.29
N LEU A 237 -21.70 -16.46 3.21
CA LEU A 237 -20.67 -17.04 4.11
C LEU A 237 -20.65 -16.41 5.50
N ASP A 238 -21.23 -15.22 5.67
CA ASP A 238 -21.33 -14.52 6.94
C ASP A 238 -22.80 -14.41 7.35
N GLU A 239 -23.22 -15.26 8.29
CA GLU A 239 -24.59 -15.27 8.83
C GLU A 239 -24.99 -13.93 9.49
N THR A 240 -24.02 -13.09 9.85
CA THR A 240 -24.31 -11.79 10.49
C THR A 240 -24.60 -10.68 9.50
N GLU A 241 -24.25 -10.86 8.23
CA GLU A 241 -24.34 -9.86 7.14
C GLU A 241 -23.63 -8.52 7.46
N LYS A 242 -22.69 -8.54 8.41
CA LYS A 242 -21.94 -7.34 8.87
C LYS A 242 -20.54 -7.28 8.31
N GLU A 243 -20.03 -8.38 7.75
CA GLU A 243 -18.72 -8.42 7.11
C GLU A 243 -18.65 -7.41 5.96
N VAL A 244 -17.62 -6.57 5.98
CA VAL A 244 -17.38 -5.56 4.94
C VAL A 244 -16.68 -6.21 3.75
N LEU A 245 -17.30 -6.16 2.57
CA LEU A 245 -16.79 -6.78 1.36
C LEU A 245 -15.97 -5.75 0.55
N ILE A 246 -14.68 -5.99 0.42
CA ILE A 246 -13.75 -5.08 -0.26
C ILE A 246 -13.33 -5.70 -1.59
N ILE A 247 -13.45 -4.93 -2.67
CA ILE A 247 -13.31 -5.44 -4.02
C ILE A 247 -12.15 -4.76 -4.74
N LYS A 248 -11.21 -5.56 -5.22
CA LYS A 248 -9.99 -5.11 -5.90
C LYS A 248 -10.14 -4.94 -7.42
N THR A 249 -11.29 -5.29 -7.99
CA THR A 249 -11.46 -5.44 -9.44
C THR A 249 -12.46 -4.44 -10.03
N THR A 250 -12.47 -4.37 -11.36
CA THR A 250 -13.14 -3.33 -12.15
C THR A 250 -14.51 -3.78 -12.70
N ILE A 251 -15.21 -4.71 -12.02
CA ILE A 251 -16.45 -5.34 -12.52
C ILE A 251 -17.72 -4.73 -11.92
N HIS A 252 -17.72 -3.42 -11.72
CA HIS A 252 -18.76 -2.69 -10.96
C HIS A 252 -20.16 -2.88 -11.52
N ASP A 253 -20.31 -2.95 -12.85
CA ASP A 253 -21.62 -3.14 -13.50
C ASP A 253 -22.31 -4.42 -13.04
N THR A 254 -21.56 -5.53 -13.00
CA THR A 254 -22.08 -6.81 -12.53
C THR A 254 -22.39 -6.76 -11.03
N MET A 255 -21.55 -6.09 -10.24
CA MET A 255 -21.73 -6.02 -8.78
C MET A 255 -22.89 -5.12 -8.39
N SER A 256 -23.00 -3.92 -8.96
CA SER A 256 -24.12 -3.00 -8.74
C SER A 256 -25.45 -3.63 -9.17
N LYS A 257 -25.46 -4.46 -10.23
CA LYS A 257 -26.64 -5.24 -10.60
C LYS A 257 -26.99 -6.26 -9.52
N MET A 258 -26.02 -7.07 -9.07
CA MET A 258 -26.24 -8.05 -8.00
C MET A 258 -26.72 -7.40 -6.70
N ILE A 259 -26.11 -6.30 -6.27
CA ILE A 259 -26.49 -5.56 -5.04
C ILE A 259 -27.93 -5.03 -5.13
N ARG A 260 -28.44 -4.70 -6.32
CA ARG A 260 -29.82 -4.23 -6.51
C ARG A 260 -30.84 -5.38 -6.60
N GLU A 261 -30.45 -6.51 -7.16
CA GLU A 261 -31.35 -7.62 -7.48
C GLU A 261 -31.37 -8.72 -6.41
N VAL A 262 -30.32 -8.81 -5.59
CA VAL A 262 -30.13 -9.81 -4.54
C VAL A 262 -30.04 -9.09 -3.19
N PRO A 263 -30.65 -9.61 -2.11
CA PRO A 263 -30.60 -9.00 -0.78
C PRO A 263 -29.21 -9.13 -0.13
N ILE A 264 -28.24 -8.37 -0.64
CA ILE A 264 -26.90 -8.27 -0.06
C ILE A 264 -26.89 -7.06 0.88
N HIS A 265 -26.94 -7.30 2.18
CA HIS A 265 -26.95 -6.24 3.19
C HIS A 265 -25.54 -5.79 3.62
N ASN A 266 -24.51 -6.59 3.28
CA ASN A 266 -23.11 -6.27 3.58
C ASN A 266 -22.68 -4.93 2.96
N PRO A 267 -21.91 -4.09 3.67
CA PRO A 267 -21.24 -2.95 3.06
C PRO A 267 -20.23 -3.43 1.99
N VAL A 268 -20.31 -2.85 0.79
CA VAL A 268 -19.41 -3.19 -0.32
C VAL A 268 -18.59 -1.97 -0.72
N TYR A 269 -17.27 -2.10 -0.75
CA TYR A 269 -16.35 -1.02 -1.09
C TYR A 269 -15.30 -1.41 -2.13
N LEU A 270 -14.78 -0.42 -2.83
CA LEU A 270 -13.69 -0.60 -3.79
C LEU A 270 -12.34 -0.35 -3.12
N MET A 271 -11.37 -1.23 -3.39
CA MET A 271 -10.00 -1.02 -2.95
C MET A 271 -9.29 -0.04 -3.89
N LEU A 272 -8.73 1.05 -3.35
CA LEU A 272 -7.81 1.94 -4.07
C LEU A 272 -6.48 1.22 -4.31
N GLY A 273 -5.84 0.81 -3.20
CA GLY A 273 -4.63 0.00 -3.15
C GLY A 273 -3.35 0.67 -3.73
N ALA A 274 -2.21 0.47 -3.07
CA ALA A 274 -0.88 0.87 -3.51
C ALA A 274 -0.28 -0.12 -4.53
N SER A 275 0.61 0.35 -5.41
CA SER A 275 1.32 -0.54 -6.34
C SER A 275 2.64 -1.01 -5.73
N PHE A 276 2.76 -2.30 -5.35
CA PHE A 276 4.03 -2.87 -4.89
C PHE A 276 4.76 -3.71 -5.95
N GLY A 277 4.62 -3.35 -7.23
CA GLY A 277 5.31 -4.03 -8.34
C GLY A 277 4.73 -5.40 -8.74
N SER A 278 5.53 -6.21 -9.45
CA SER A 278 5.10 -7.50 -10.03
C SER A 278 4.88 -8.60 -8.99
N ALA A 279 5.61 -8.57 -7.88
CA ALA A 279 5.54 -9.50 -6.75
C ALA A 279 4.18 -9.47 -6.02
N ALA A 280 3.42 -8.39 -6.19
CA ALA A 280 2.40 -7.95 -5.24
C ALA A 280 0.96 -8.02 -5.74
N LYS A 281 0.66 -9.05 -6.53
CA LYS A 281 -0.64 -9.15 -7.24
C LYS A 281 -1.66 -10.04 -6.56
N GLY A 282 -1.30 -10.81 -5.54
CA GLY A 282 -2.21 -11.70 -4.81
C GLY A 282 -3.34 -10.98 -4.07
N THR A 283 -4.39 -11.71 -3.70
CA THR A 283 -5.37 -11.24 -2.70
C THR A 283 -4.70 -11.14 -1.34
N GLY A 284 -3.96 -12.19 -0.95
CA GLY A 284 -2.97 -12.25 0.14
C GLY A 284 -2.40 -10.92 0.60
N LEU A 285 -1.48 -10.40 -0.23
CA LEU A 285 -0.77 -9.19 0.09
C LEU A 285 -1.66 -7.94 0.16
N LYS A 286 -2.77 -7.93 -0.58
CA LYS A 286 -3.73 -6.82 -0.54
C LYS A 286 -4.60 -6.85 0.72
N ALA A 287 -4.85 -8.02 1.29
CA ALA A 287 -5.46 -8.14 2.60
C ALA A 287 -4.49 -7.66 3.69
N LEU A 288 -3.20 -7.98 3.58
CA LEU A 288 -2.16 -7.41 4.44
C LEU A 288 -2.04 -5.89 4.28
N GLU A 289 -2.17 -5.37 3.06
CA GLU A 289 -2.17 -3.92 2.82
C GLU A 289 -3.33 -3.22 3.53
N LEU A 290 -4.55 -3.76 3.40
CA LEU A 290 -5.71 -3.25 4.11
C LEU A 290 -5.48 -3.29 5.63
N ALA A 291 -5.05 -4.44 6.17
CA ALA A 291 -4.82 -4.61 7.59
C ALA A 291 -3.75 -3.66 8.13
N LEU A 292 -2.63 -3.48 7.41
CA LEU A 292 -1.57 -2.57 7.82
C LEU A 292 -1.99 -1.09 7.79
N SER A 293 -2.94 -0.74 6.93
CA SER A 293 -3.54 0.59 6.88
C SER A 293 -4.45 0.83 8.10
N VAL A 294 -5.35 -0.11 8.40
CA VAL A 294 -6.37 0.10 9.44
C VAL A 294 -5.99 -0.40 10.84
N CYS A 295 -4.84 -1.07 11.00
CA CYS A 295 -4.45 -1.70 12.26
C CYS A 295 -3.06 -1.32 12.78
N ASP A 296 -2.89 -1.33 14.10
CA ASP A 296 -1.60 -1.07 14.73
C ASP A 296 -0.63 -2.27 14.68
N SER A 297 -1.17 -3.48 14.78
CA SER A 297 -0.42 -4.74 14.61
C SER A 297 -1.19 -5.74 13.76
N VAL A 298 -0.45 -6.54 12.98
CA VAL A 298 -1.03 -7.49 12.02
C VAL A 298 -0.36 -8.85 12.13
N ASP A 299 -1.17 -9.87 12.31
CA ASP A 299 -0.74 -11.26 12.33
C ASP A 299 -1.32 -11.98 11.11
N MET A 300 -0.53 -12.84 10.48
CA MET A 300 -0.95 -13.57 9.28
C MET A 300 -1.01 -15.07 9.52
N TYR A 301 -2.08 -15.69 9.03
CA TYR A 301 -2.38 -17.12 9.15
C TYR A 301 -2.76 -17.70 7.80
N GLY A 302 -2.47 -18.98 7.55
CA GLY A 302 -2.97 -19.65 6.34
C GLY A 302 -2.35 -19.17 5.04
N PHE A 303 -1.08 -18.75 5.10
CA PHE A 303 -0.25 -18.53 3.92
C PHE A 303 0.79 -19.64 3.83
N THR A 304 1.10 -20.08 2.62
CA THR A 304 2.12 -21.11 2.39
C THR A 304 3.52 -20.52 2.55
N VAL A 305 4.05 -20.58 3.78
CA VAL A 305 5.34 -19.98 4.17
C VAL A 305 6.35 -20.97 4.73
N ASP A 306 5.90 -22.17 5.11
CA ASP A 306 6.77 -23.21 5.66
C ASP A 306 7.51 -23.97 4.54
N PRO A 307 8.77 -24.40 4.77
CA PRO A 307 9.49 -25.25 3.83
C PRO A 307 8.84 -26.63 3.68
N GLY A 308 9.24 -27.39 2.66
CA GLY A 308 8.76 -28.75 2.43
C GLY A 308 7.33 -28.84 1.87
N TYR A 309 6.74 -27.71 1.50
CA TYR A 309 5.41 -27.65 0.91
C TYR A 309 5.29 -28.57 -0.32
N LYS A 310 4.32 -29.48 -0.28
CA LYS A 310 4.12 -30.46 -1.34
C LYS A 310 3.27 -29.92 -2.48
N GLU A 311 2.08 -29.43 -2.14
CA GLU A 311 1.05 -29.08 -3.12
C GLU A 311 0.16 -27.94 -2.69
N TRP A 312 -0.16 -27.14 -3.72
CA TRP A 312 -1.26 -26.18 -3.92
C TRP A 312 -2.60 -26.42 -3.21
N THR A 313 -2.75 -26.36 -1.90
CA THR A 313 -4.04 -26.70 -1.25
C THR A 313 -4.71 -25.52 -0.58
N ARG A 314 -6.05 -25.50 -0.66
CA ARG A 314 -6.89 -24.67 0.20
C ARG A 314 -7.48 -25.51 1.30
N TYR A 315 -7.75 -24.94 2.47
CA TYR A 315 -8.34 -25.70 3.57
C TYR A 315 -9.77 -26.19 3.30
N PHE A 316 -10.41 -25.72 2.22
CA PHE A 316 -11.79 -26.01 1.87
C PHE A 316 -11.96 -26.56 0.45
N SER A 317 -10.88 -26.92 -0.24
CA SER A 317 -10.97 -27.52 -1.57
C SER A 317 -9.85 -28.52 -1.81
N GLU A 318 -10.07 -29.40 -2.80
CA GLU A 318 -9.01 -30.27 -3.30
C GLU A 318 -7.80 -29.47 -3.81
N SER A 319 -6.66 -30.18 -3.85
CA SER A 319 -5.40 -29.67 -4.35
C SER A 319 -5.55 -29.15 -5.77
N ARG A 320 -5.04 -27.95 -6.03
CA ARG A 320 -4.92 -27.40 -7.39
C ARG A 320 -3.44 -27.30 -7.72
N GLN A 321 -3.04 -27.82 -8.87
CA GLN A 321 -1.67 -27.65 -9.35
C GLN A 321 -1.41 -26.16 -9.65
N GLY A 322 -0.51 -25.54 -8.87
CA GLY A 322 0.11 -24.26 -9.20
C GLY A 322 -0.12 -23.09 -8.22
N HIS A 323 0.98 -22.41 -7.91
CA HIS A 323 1.17 -20.96 -7.64
C HIS A 323 2.68 -20.75 -7.36
N THR A 324 3.18 -19.51 -7.25
CA THR A 324 4.58 -19.18 -6.89
C THR A 324 4.74 -19.08 -5.37
N PRO A 325 5.08 -20.17 -4.63
CA PRO A 325 5.21 -20.10 -3.18
C PRO A 325 6.50 -19.38 -2.75
N LEU A 326 7.58 -19.46 -3.53
CA LEU A 326 8.91 -19.05 -3.07
C LEU A 326 9.01 -17.52 -3.00
N HIS A 327 8.57 -16.82 -4.04
CA HIS A 327 8.56 -15.35 -4.01
C HIS A 327 7.67 -14.82 -2.88
N GLY A 328 6.47 -15.37 -2.73
CA GLY A 328 5.56 -15.00 -1.65
C GLY A 328 6.19 -15.23 -0.27
N ARG A 329 6.79 -16.40 -0.04
CA ARG A 329 7.49 -16.74 1.20
C ARG A 329 8.62 -15.76 1.51
N ALA A 330 9.46 -15.43 0.52
CA ALA A 330 10.52 -14.44 0.70
C ALA A 330 9.96 -13.05 1.03
N TYR A 331 8.89 -12.63 0.35
CA TYR A 331 8.25 -11.33 0.57
C TYR A 331 7.64 -11.23 1.98
N TYR A 332 6.90 -12.25 2.43
CA TYR A 332 6.32 -12.25 3.78
C TYR A 332 7.43 -12.30 4.85
N GLN A 333 8.52 -13.05 4.61
CA GLN A 333 9.66 -13.05 5.52
C GLN A 333 10.32 -11.67 5.62
N MET A 334 10.41 -10.94 4.50
CA MET A 334 10.88 -9.55 4.51
C MET A 334 9.95 -8.68 5.38
N MET A 335 8.63 -8.77 5.19
CA MET A 335 7.69 -7.98 5.98
C MET A 335 7.77 -8.29 7.49
N GLU A 336 7.90 -9.56 7.87
CA GLU A 336 8.08 -9.97 9.26
C GLU A 336 9.38 -9.41 9.86
N CYS A 337 10.48 -9.46 9.11
CA CYS A 337 11.77 -8.94 9.55
C CYS A 337 11.89 -7.40 9.53
N LEU A 338 10.93 -6.71 8.91
CA LEU A 338 10.74 -5.27 9.04
C LEU A 338 9.75 -4.90 10.16
N GLY A 339 9.23 -5.89 10.90
CA GLY A 339 8.30 -5.66 12.01
C GLY A 339 6.90 -5.23 11.58
N LEU A 340 6.53 -5.46 10.32
CA LEU A 340 5.21 -5.10 9.80
C LEU A 340 4.15 -6.13 10.21
N ILE A 341 4.52 -7.41 10.21
CA ILE A 341 3.61 -8.52 10.44
C ILE A 341 4.24 -9.58 11.33
N LYS A 342 3.42 -10.42 11.97
CA LYS A 342 3.86 -11.67 12.61
C LYS A 342 3.31 -12.87 11.85
N ILE A 343 4.17 -13.83 11.51
CA ILE A 343 3.76 -15.00 10.73
C ILE A 343 3.43 -16.16 11.68
N HIS A 344 2.23 -16.70 11.51
CA HIS A 344 1.76 -17.93 12.15
C HIS A 344 1.56 -19.02 11.10
N SER A 345 2.11 -20.19 11.39
CA SER A 345 2.10 -21.36 10.51
C SER A 345 2.23 -22.62 11.37
N PRO A 346 2.06 -23.83 10.82
CA PRO A 346 2.28 -25.06 11.56
C PRO A 346 3.67 -25.14 12.22
N MET A 347 4.73 -24.66 11.56
CA MET A 347 6.07 -24.58 12.16
C MET A 347 6.29 -23.38 13.09
N ARG A 348 5.31 -22.47 13.17
CA ARG A 348 5.33 -21.23 13.97
C ARG A 348 4.02 -21.11 14.78
N ALA A 349 3.57 -22.22 15.36
CA ALA A 349 2.26 -22.32 15.98
C ALA A 349 2.17 -21.72 17.39
N ASP A 350 3.31 -21.42 18.03
CA ASP A 350 3.34 -20.79 19.35
C ASP A 350 2.93 -19.30 19.24
N PRO A 351 1.78 -18.91 19.82
CA PRO A 351 1.31 -17.53 19.78
C PRO A 351 2.28 -16.56 20.48
N ASN A 352 3.06 -17.05 21.44
CA ASN A 352 4.02 -16.28 22.22
C ASN A 352 5.42 -16.23 21.58
N ARG A 353 5.60 -16.85 20.40
CA ARG A 353 6.88 -16.83 19.69
C ARG A 353 7.35 -15.40 19.49
N MET A 354 8.58 -15.11 19.95
CA MET A 354 9.25 -13.86 19.67
C MET A 354 10.02 -13.95 18.34
N VAL A 355 9.78 -12.98 17.45
CA VAL A 355 10.57 -12.84 16.22
C VAL A 355 11.91 -12.18 16.57
N LYS A 356 13.01 -12.91 16.41
CA LYS A 356 14.34 -12.43 16.81
C LYS A 356 14.85 -11.37 15.83
N TRP A 357 15.57 -10.37 16.36
CA TRP A 357 16.26 -9.32 15.58
C TRP A 357 15.37 -8.37 14.76
N VAL A 358 14.08 -8.28 15.08
CA VAL A 358 13.22 -7.25 14.49
C VAL A 358 13.72 -5.87 14.93
N PRO A 359 13.94 -4.91 13.99
CA PRO A 359 14.39 -3.57 14.34
C PRO A 359 13.38 -2.83 15.25
N SER A 360 13.87 -2.00 16.16
CA SER A 360 13.00 -1.16 17.00
C SER A 360 12.30 -0.09 16.16
N ARG A 361 11.21 0.47 16.68
CA ARG A 361 10.47 1.58 16.04
C ARG A 361 11.37 2.79 15.76
N ASP A 362 12.28 3.12 16.69
CA ASP A 362 13.22 4.23 16.51
C ASP A 362 14.23 3.93 15.40
N SER A 363 14.73 2.69 15.35
CA SER A 363 15.65 2.25 14.28
C SER A 363 14.99 2.29 12.91
N LEU A 364 13.73 1.83 12.80
CA LEU A 364 12.95 1.91 11.56
C LEU A 364 12.67 3.37 11.16
N THR A 365 12.39 4.23 12.13
CA THR A 365 12.13 5.66 11.88
C THR A 365 13.38 6.36 11.35
N ALA A 366 14.54 6.14 11.99
CA ALA A 366 15.82 6.67 11.53
C ALA A 366 16.17 6.18 10.12
N ALA A 367 16.02 4.87 9.87
CA ALA A 367 16.29 4.30 8.56
C ALA A 367 15.32 4.81 7.48
N ARG A 368 14.04 5.06 7.83
CA ARG A 368 13.06 5.67 6.90
C ARG A 368 13.46 7.09 6.52
N ILE A 369 13.84 7.92 7.49
CA ILE A 369 14.29 9.30 7.23
C ILE A 369 15.52 9.29 6.32
N ALA A 370 16.52 8.45 6.63
CA ALA A 370 17.69 8.26 5.79
C ALA A 370 17.33 7.78 4.36
N SER A 371 16.36 6.86 4.27
CA SER A 371 15.85 6.35 2.99
C SER A 371 15.20 7.45 2.14
N GLU A 372 14.40 8.33 2.76
CA GLU A 372 13.76 9.44 2.06
C GLU A 372 14.79 10.42 1.48
N LYS A 373 15.83 10.75 2.27
CA LYS A 373 16.98 11.55 1.77
C LYS A 373 17.66 10.87 0.59
N LEU A 374 18.00 9.59 0.72
CA LEU A 374 18.68 8.81 -0.34
C LEU A 374 17.83 8.65 -1.61
N LEU A 375 16.51 8.48 -1.49
CA LEU A 375 15.62 8.35 -2.64
C LEU A 375 15.36 9.69 -3.32
N SER A 376 15.37 10.79 -2.56
CA SER A 376 15.19 12.15 -3.09
C SER A 376 16.41 12.69 -3.85
N SER A 377 17.63 12.20 -3.54
CA SER A 377 18.87 12.62 -4.17
C SER A 377 19.18 11.90 -5.49
N ARG A 378 18.39 10.88 -5.88
CA ARG A 378 18.53 10.20 -7.17
C ARG A 378 17.97 11.11 -8.30
N PRO A 379 18.64 11.23 -9.46
CA PRO A 379 18.20 12.09 -10.55
C PRO A 379 16.75 11.73 -10.99
N LEU A 380 16.00 12.78 -11.33
CA LEU A 380 14.55 12.84 -11.63
C LEU A 380 14.04 11.92 -12.75
N THR A 381 14.80 10.94 -13.22
CA THR A 381 14.32 9.90 -14.14
C THR A 381 13.41 8.87 -13.44
N GLY A 382 13.50 8.71 -12.12
CA GLY A 382 12.71 7.73 -11.35
C GLY A 382 11.54 8.31 -10.53
N THR A 383 11.65 9.53 -10.02
CA THR A 383 10.74 10.05 -8.99
C THR A 383 9.39 10.51 -9.56
N LEU A 384 9.39 11.12 -10.75
CA LEU A 384 8.15 11.42 -11.49
C LEU A 384 7.48 10.13 -11.96
N HIS A 385 8.27 9.10 -12.28
CA HIS A 385 7.78 7.78 -12.66
C HIS A 385 7.10 7.06 -11.47
N MET A 386 7.57 7.28 -10.24
CA MET A 386 6.97 6.75 -9.01
C MET A 386 5.72 7.53 -8.56
N MET A 387 5.69 8.85 -8.75
CA MET A 387 4.47 9.65 -8.52
C MET A 387 3.38 9.34 -9.56
N MET A 388 3.72 9.27 -10.85
CA MET A 388 2.75 8.99 -11.92
C MET A 388 2.25 7.54 -11.93
N ARG A 389 3.08 6.55 -11.59
CA ARG A 389 2.63 5.15 -11.44
C ARG A 389 1.63 4.97 -10.28
N ASN A 390 1.72 5.78 -9.24
CA ASN A 390 0.86 5.67 -8.05
C ASN A 390 -0.36 6.60 -8.09
N LEU A 391 -0.43 7.54 -9.03
CA LEU A 391 -1.66 8.29 -9.37
C LEU A 391 -2.57 7.52 -10.35
N GLY A 392 -2.19 6.32 -10.78
CA GLY A 392 -3.00 5.50 -11.69
C GLY A 392 -3.12 6.03 -13.12
N GLN A 393 -2.28 7.00 -13.53
CA GLN A 393 -2.32 7.56 -14.87
C GLN A 393 -1.67 6.64 -15.91
N PRO A 394 -2.29 6.41 -17.08
CA PRO A 394 -1.63 5.81 -18.23
C PRO A 394 -0.60 6.77 -18.83
N LEU A 395 0.58 6.24 -19.14
CA LEU A 395 1.60 6.95 -19.92
C LEU A 395 1.08 7.15 -21.35
N GLY A 396 0.58 8.35 -21.65
CA GLY A 396 0.12 8.74 -22.97
C GLY A 396 -0.21 10.23 -23.04
N GLY A 397 0.80 11.07 -23.26
CA GLY A 397 0.68 12.51 -23.44
C GLY A 397 2.03 13.20 -23.24
N SER A 398 2.45 14.08 -24.15
CA SER A 398 3.80 14.66 -24.14
C SER A 398 3.98 15.63 -22.96
N MET A 399 5.15 15.50 -22.31
CA MET A 399 5.59 16.22 -21.10
C MET A 399 5.64 17.76 -21.26
N LEU A 400 5.51 18.28 -22.50
CA LEU A 400 5.59 19.70 -22.84
C LEU A 400 4.32 20.47 -22.44
N GLN A 401 3.16 19.80 -22.40
CA GLN A 401 1.87 20.45 -22.14
C GLN A 401 1.68 20.79 -20.65
N PHE A 402 2.30 20.03 -19.75
CA PHE A 402 2.26 20.26 -18.31
C PHE A 402 3.09 21.50 -17.89
N TYR A 403 4.23 21.71 -18.54
CA TYR A 403 5.08 22.89 -18.33
C TYR A 403 4.50 24.16 -18.95
N LEU A 404 3.89 24.06 -20.13
CA LEU A 404 3.27 25.21 -20.79
C LEU A 404 2.01 25.72 -20.05
N HIS A 405 1.31 24.87 -19.31
CA HIS A 405 0.12 25.31 -18.56
C HIS A 405 0.48 26.03 -17.24
N LEU A 406 1.59 25.64 -16.59
CA LEU A 406 2.12 26.33 -15.41
C LEU A 406 2.78 27.68 -15.75
N ILE A 407 3.37 27.80 -16.96
CA ILE A 407 3.97 29.06 -17.43
C ILE A 407 2.91 29.96 -18.11
N GLY A 408 1.90 29.37 -18.76
CA GLY A 408 0.90 30.10 -19.54
C GLY A 408 -0.13 30.90 -18.73
N ASN A 409 -0.33 30.57 -17.45
CA ASN A 409 -1.24 31.32 -16.56
C ASN A 409 -0.56 32.37 -15.68
N CYS A 410 0.76 32.54 -15.78
CA CYS A 410 1.49 33.67 -15.21
C CYS A 410 1.91 34.63 -16.33
N GLY A 411 0.93 35.29 -16.93
CA GLY A 411 1.16 36.43 -17.81
C GLY A 411 1.77 37.59 -17.02
N ILE A 412 3.02 37.95 -17.36
CA ILE A 412 3.65 39.27 -17.24
C ILE A 412 3.24 40.06 -15.98
N HIS A 413 3.81 39.71 -14.82
CA HIS A 413 4.20 40.64 -13.76
C HIS A 413 4.94 39.85 -12.66
N ILE A 414 6.26 39.72 -12.83
CA ILE A 414 7.19 39.18 -11.83
C ILE A 414 7.25 40.20 -10.68
N GLY A 415 6.35 40.07 -9.71
CA GLY A 415 6.30 40.99 -8.56
C GLY A 415 5.27 40.66 -7.49
N CYS A 416 4.19 39.92 -7.81
CA CYS A 416 3.12 39.65 -6.83
C CYS A 416 3.05 38.21 -6.27
N CYS A 417 3.84 37.25 -6.78
CA CYS A 417 3.75 35.85 -6.31
C CYS A 417 4.52 35.54 -5.02
N PHE A 418 5.28 36.48 -4.45
CA PHE A 418 6.17 36.19 -3.31
C PHE A 418 5.55 36.41 -1.92
N LEU A 419 4.35 36.97 -1.80
CA LEU A 419 3.75 37.29 -0.50
C LEU A 419 2.71 36.29 0.03
N HIS A 420 2.31 35.28 -0.76
CA HIS A 420 1.27 34.32 -0.34
C HIS A 420 1.80 32.96 0.17
N LEU A 421 3.12 32.73 0.16
CA LEU A 421 3.73 31.44 0.52
C LEU A 421 4.32 31.36 1.93
N MET A 422 4.15 32.38 2.78
CA MET A 422 4.59 32.35 4.17
C MET A 422 3.51 32.81 5.16
N VAL A 423 2.51 31.96 5.40
CA VAL A 423 1.77 31.95 6.67
C VAL A 423 1.56 30.49 7.08
N PRO A 424 2.08 30.04 8.24
CA PRO A 424 1.77 28.71 8.75
C PRO A 424 0.39 28.72 9.40
N ALA A 425 -0.54 27.92 8.86
CA ALA A 425 -1.86 27.74 9.46
C ALA A 425 -1.73 27.01 10.81
N ARG A 426 -1.80 27.77 11.91
CA ARG A 426 -2.10 27.24 13.25
C ARG A 426 -3.60 26.98 13.36
N ASN A 427 -3.95 25.76 13.75
CA ASN A 427 -5.30 25.35 14.15
C ASN A 427 -5.83 26.26 15.27
N LEU A 428 -7.00 26.86 15.05
CA LEU A 428 -7.90 27.35 16.10
C LEU A 428 -9.32 26.95 15.69
N LEU A 429 -9.79 25.87 16.30
CA LEU A 429 -11.21 25.48 16.39
C LEU A 429 -11.96 26.58 17.15
N LEU A 430 -13.14 26.97 16.67
CA LEU A 430 -14.38 27.22 17.43
C LEU A 430 -15.54 27.55 16.43
N PRO A 431 -16.81 27.29 16.80
CA PRO A 431 -17.88 26.94 15.86
C PRO A 431 -18.60 28.16 15.28
N ARG A 432 -19.02 28.08 14.01
CA ARG A 432 -19.96 29.03 13.40
C ARG A 432 -21.40 28.57 13.57
N SER A 433 -22.15 29.39 14.30
CA SER A 433 -23.60 29.48 14.27
C SER A 433 -24.11 29.78 12.85
N LYS A 434 -25.21 29.13 12.46
CA LYS A 434 -26.05 29.48 11.30
C LYS A 434 -26.51 30.95 11.38
N PRO A 435 -26.86 31.57 10.24
CA PRO A 435 -28.30 31.78 10.04
C PRO A 435 -28.79 31.73 8.57
N THR A 436 -30.08 31.38 8.49
CA THR A 436 -31.17 31.74 7.53
C THR A 436 -30.87 31.85 6.05
#